data_AF-A0AAU9CV70-F1
#
_entry.id   AF-A0AAU9CV70-F1
#
_cell.length_a   1.000
_cell.length_b   1.000
_cell.length_c   1.000
_cell.angle_alpha   90.00
_cell.angle_beta   90.00
_cell.angle_gamma   90.00
#
_symmetry.space_group_name_H-M   'P 1'
#
loop_
_entity.id
_entity.type
_entity.pdbx_description
1 polymer ?
#
loop_
_entity_poly.entity_id
_entity_poly.type
_entity_poly.pdbx_seq_one_letter_code
_entity_poly.pdbx_strand_id
1 'polypeptide(L)'
;MSHNTNKANGYDRKRGKDIFSADPMAFARRDEKAVKAMGDLEEDVKTRFGKDKKGYITPTQLRNIYDLVKRCGDISELQLLRPKLLYTAARQNKEEGKRIILAIAQAVKSIEGTEGMKAFKTFMEATVAYHKYYFPADKG
;
A
#
# COMPACT_ATOMS: atom_id res chain seq x y z
N MET A 1 -17.35 31.15 -39.66
CA MET A 1 -17.60 29.69 -39.67
C MET A 1 -16.35 28.99 -39.17
N SER A 2 -16.51 28.22 -38.08
CA SER A 2 -15.80 27.01 -37.61
C SER A 2 -14.29 26.87 -37.93
N HIS A 3 -13.41 26.97 -36.92
CA HIS A 3 -12.80 25.84 -36.16
C HIS A 3 -11.95 24.94 -37.07
N ASN A 4 -10.66 24.66 -36.82
CA ASN A 4 -10.10 24.13 -35.58
C ASN A 4 -8.56 24.10 -35.69
N THR A 5 -7.84 24.64 -34.70
CA THR A 5 -6.40 24.42 -34.51
C THR A 5 -6.27 23.45 -33.34
N ASN A 6 -5.91 22.19 -33.60
CA ASN A 6 -5.62 21.28 -32.49
C ASN A 6 -4.15 21.40 -32.11
N LYS A 7 -3.91 22.23 -31.08
CA LYS A 7 -2.67 22.35 -30.33
C LYS A 7 -2.44 21.10 -29.47
N ALA A 8 -1.16 20.81 -29.29
CA ALA A 8 -0.51 20.10 -28.19
C ALA A 8 -1.39 19.56 -27.02
N ASN A 9 -1.20 18.29 -26.70
CA ASN A 9 -1.38 17.75 -25.35
C ASN A 9 -0.04 17.09 -24.97
N GLY A 10 0.81 17.65 -24.11
CA GLY A 10 0.50 18.43 -22.91
C GLY A 10 0.37 17.45 -21.75
N TYR A 11 1.51 17.07 -21.17
CA TYR A 11 1.57 16.40 -19.86
C TYR A 11 0.87 17.30 -18.82
N ASP A 12 -0.40 17.02 -18.50
CA ASP A 12 -1.12 17.73 -17.44
C ASP A 12 -0.90 17.04 -16.08
N ARG A 13 -0.25 17.82 -15.21
CA ARG A 13 0.08 17.53 -13.82
C ARG A 13 -1.12 17.86 -12.94
N LYS A 14 -2.06 16.93 -12.77
CA LYS A 14 -3.07 17.03 -11.68
C LYS A 14 -3.17 15.74 -10.86
N ARG A 15 -2.09 15.52 -10.10
CA ARG A 15 -1.96 14.86 -8.78
C ARG A 15 -3.17 14.03 -8.28
N GLY A 16 -3.20 12.75 -8.65
CA GLY A 16 -3.56 11.71 -7.68
C GLY A 16 -2.34 11.48 -6.80
N LYS A 17 -2.40 11.85 -5.52
CA LYS A 17 -1.33 11.53 -4.57
C LYS A 17 -1.32 10.01 -4.42
N ASP A 18 -0.19 9.40 -4.76
CA ASP A 18 0.10 7.99 -4.55
C ASP A 18 -0.32 7.61 -3.12
N ILE A 19 -1.16 6.60 -2.94
CA ILE A 19 -1.69 6.19 -1.61
C ILE A 19 -0.57 5.87 -0.62
N PHE A 20 0.60 5.59 -1.17
CA PHE A 20 1.84 5.22 -0.50
C PHE A 20 2.75 6.41 -0.17
N SER A 21 2.36 7.62 -0.59
CA SER A 21 2.92 8.88 -0.10
C SER A 21 2.23 9.38 1.17
N ALA A 22 1.17 8.70 1.61
CA ALA A 22 0.48 9.02 2.85
C ALA A 22 1.34 8.64 4.05
N ASP A 23 1.40 9.55 5.02
CA ASP A 23 2.05 9.34 6.30
C ASP A 23 1.29 8.27 7.10
N PRO A 24 1.89 7.09 7.39
CA PRO A 24 1.26 6.06 8.21
C PRO A 24 0.96 6.54 9.64
N MET A 25 1.59 7.62 10.10
CA MET A 25 1.31 8.25 11.40
C MET A 25 0.02 9.07 11.40
N ALA A 26 -0.50 9.43 10.21
CA ALA A 26 -1.79 10.09 10.11
C ALA A 26 -2.89 9.23 10.77
N PHE A 27 -2.73 7.91 10.88
CA PHE A 27 -3.69 6.99 11.51
C PHE A 27 -3.83 7.16 13.03
N ALA A 28 -2.74 7.58 13.70
CA ALA A 28 -2.73 7.78 15.16
C ALA A 28 -3.36 9.12 15.56
N ARG A 29 -3.34 10.10 14.64
CA ARG A 29 -4.10 11.35 14.75
C ARG A 29 -5.46 11.09 14.09
N ARG A 30 -6.56 11.71 14.51
CA ARG A 30 -7.79 11.70 13.67
C ARG A 30 -7.58 12.65 12.48
N ASP A 31 -6.54 12.40 11.69
CA ASP A 31 -6.11 13.26 10.58
C ASP A 31 -6.87 12.84 9.32
N GLU A 32 -7.55 13.82 8.72
CA GLU A 32 -8.28 13.69 7.45
C GLU A 32 -7.42 13.02 6.36
N LYS A 33 -6.09 13.21 6.38
CA LYS A 33 -5.17 12.56 5.45
C LYS A 33 -5.08 11.04 5.61
N ALA A 34 -5.21 10.52 6.82
CA ALA A 34 -5.22 9.07 7.08
C ALA A 34 -6.54 8.44 6.65
N VAL A 35 -7.65 9.10 6.98
CA VAL A 35 -8.98 8.68 6.51
C VAL A 35 -9.01 8.67 4.99
N LYS A 36 -8.44 9.68 4.35
CA LYS A 36 -8.26 9.71 2.91
C LYS A 36 -7.34 8.60 2.42
N ALA A 37 -6.21 8.34 3.07
CA ALA A 37 -5.30 7.26 2.69
C ALA A 37 -5.96 5.87 2.80
N MET A 38 -6.84 5.67 3.79
CA MET A 38 -7.67 4.47 3.90
C MET A 38 -8.69 4.39 2.79
N GLY A 39 -9.39 5.49 2.47
CA GLY A 39 -10.34 5.53 1.36
C GLY A 39 -9.66 5.29 0.01
N ASP A 40 -8.48 5.87 -0.21
CA ASP A 40 -7.71 5.68 -1.43
C ASP A 40 -7.13 4.24 -1.50
N LEU A 41 -6.68 3.66 -0.37
CA LEU A 41 -6.28 2.24 -0.30
C LEU A 41 -7.48 1.32 -0.57
N GLU A 42 -8.63 1.60 0.02
CA GLU A 42 -9.86 0.84 -0.18
C GLU A 42 -10.28 0.89 -1.65
N GLU A 43 -10.20 2.05 -2.28
CA GLU A 43 -10.46 2.22 -3.71
C GLU A 43 -9.42 1.47 -4.57
N ASP A 44 -8.14 1.53 -4.23
CA ASP A 44 -7.09 0.79 -4.94
C ASP A 44 -7.25 -0.74 -4.75
N VAL A 45 -7.64 -1.19 -3.56
CA VAL A 45 -7.98 -2.60 -3.28
C VAL A 45 -9.25 -3.03 -4.03
N LYS A 46 -10.22 -2.14 -4.23
CA LYS A 46 -11.44 -2.47 -4.99
C LYS A 46 -11.24 -2.44 -6.50
N THR A 47 -10.45 -1.51 -7.01
CA THR A 47 -10.35 -1.22 -8.44
C THR A 47 -9.12 -1.83 -9.09
N ARG A 48 -8.01 -1.93 -8.36
CA ARG A 48 -6.72 -2.39 -8.89
C ARG A 48 -6.46 -3.83 -8.51
N PHE A 49 -6.58 -4.17 -7.23
CA PHE A 49 -6.62 -5.58 -6.88
C PHE A 49 -7.94 -6.13 -7.47
N GLY A 50 -7.88 -7.14 -8.33
CA GLY A 50 -9.05 -7.99 -8.55
C GLY A 50 -9.67 -8.16 -9.91
N LYS A 51 -9.46 -7.29 -10.89
CA LYS A 51 -10.16 -7.53 -12.18
C LYS A 51 -9.70 -8.81 -12.89
N ASP A 52 -8.42 -9.19 -12.72
CA ASP A 52 -7.86 -10.33 -13.48
C ASP A 52 -7.26 -11.44 -12.60
N LYS A 53 -7.26 -11.31 -11.26
CA LYS A 53 -6.59 -12.20 -10.26
C LYS A 53 -5.10 -12.54 -10.53
N LYS A 54 -4.52 -12.11 -11.66
CA LYS A 54 -3.23 -12.52 -12.20
C LYS A 54 -2.26 -11.34 -12.33
N GLY A 55 -1.81 -10.78 -11.21
CA GLY A 55 -0.85 -9.67 -11.27
C GLY A 55 -0.49 -9.00 -9.94
N TYR A 56 -1.34 -9.17 -8.93
CA TYR A 56 -1.18 -8.47 -7.66
C TYR A 56 -0.50 -9.34 -6.61
N ILE A 57 -0.14 -8.71 -5.49
CA ILE A 57 0.28 -9.44 -4.29
C ILE A 57 -0.85 -10.38 -3.86
N THR A 58 -0.53 -11.65 -3.61
CA THR A 58 -1.54 -12.63 -3.20
C THR A 58 -1.95 -12.42 -1.74
N PRO A 59 -3.12 -12.92 -1.30
CA PRO A 59 -3.50 -12.87 0.12
C PRO A 59 -2.41 -13.48 1.02
N THR A 60 -1.80 -14.57 0.57
CA THR A 60 -0.70 -15.24 1.27
C THR A 60 0.54 -14.36 1.35
N GLN A 61 0.95 -13.72 0.25
CA GLN A 61 2.11 -12.82 0.25
C GLN A 61 1.89 -11.62 1.19
N LEU A 62 0.72 -11.00 1.13
CA LEU A 62 0.38 -9.88 2.01
C LEU A 62 0.32 -10.31 3.48
N ARG A 63 -0.26 -11.48 3.77
CA ARG A 63 -0.28 -12.05 5.13
C ARG A 63 1.12 -12.34 5.65
N ASN A 64 1.99 -12.92 4.83
CA ASN A 64 3.39 -13.18 5.21
C ASN A 64 4.13 -11.88 5.57
N ILE A 65 3.86 -10.78 4.86
CA ILE A 65 4.40 -9.47 5.19
C ILE A 65 3.84 -8.96 6.53
N TYR A 66 2.53 -9.04 6.73
CA TYR A 66 1.90 -8.68 8.00
C TYR A 66 2.47 -9.49 9.18
N ASP A 67 2.69 -10.79 9.03
CA ASP A 67 3.24 -11.64 10.08
C ASP A 67 4.69 -11.23 10.45
N LEU A 68 5.45 -10.68 9.51
CA LEU A 68 6.76 -10.07 9.82
C LEU A 68 6.57 -8.80 10.64
N VAL A 69 5.71 -7.88 10.20
CA VAL A 69 5.43 -6.61 10.89
C VAL A 69 4.89 -6.84 12.30
N LYS A 70 3.99 -7.81 12.46
CA LYS A 70 3.35 -8.14 13.75
C LYS A 70 4.36 -8.58 14.80
N ARG A 71 5.37 -9.36 14.39
CA ARG A 71 6.40 -9.95 15.25
C ARG A 71 7.43 -8.95 15.77
N CYS A 72 7.61 -7.80 15.11
CA CYS A 72 8.52 -6.77 15.61
C CYS A 72 8.08 -6.32 17.02
N GLY A 73 8.98 -6.34 18.00
CA GLY A 73 8.77 -5.85 19.36
C GLY A 73 9.00 -4.36 19.51
N ASP A 74 9.88 -3.79 18.68
CA ASP A 74 10.25 -2.38 18.72
C ASP A 74 10.44 -1.75 17.32
N ILE A 75 10.72 -0.44 17.33
CA ILE A 75 10.92 0.36 16.13
C ILE A 75 12.17 -0.06 15.34
N SER A 76 13.24 -0.45 16.03
CA SER A 76 14.48 -0.88 15.39
C SER A 76 14.23 -2.14 14.56
N GLU A 77 13.56 -3.13 15.15
CA GLU A 77 13.15 -4.36 14.47
C GLU A 77 12.24 -4.08 13.28
N LEU A 78 11.30 -3.13 13.42
CA LEU A 78 10.43 -2.73 12.33
C LEU A 78 11.22 -2.09 11.18
N GLN A 79 12.17 -1.19 11.46
CA GLN A 79 13.05 -0.58 10.46
C GLN A 79 13.91 -1.62 9.75
N LEU A 80 14.38 -2.65 10.46
CA LEU A 80 15.15 -3.77 9.90
C LEU A 80 14.35 -4.66 8.93
N LEU A 81 13.03 -4.54 8.86
CA LEU A 81 12.25 -5.20 7.81
C LEU A 81 12.46 -4.57 6.44
N ARG A 82 12.89 -3.30 6.35
CA ARG A 82 12.98 -2.58 5.06
C ARG A 82 13.86 -3.28 4.03
N PRO A 83 15.10 -3.72 4.33
CA PRO A 83 15.91 -4.48 3.38
C PRO A 83 15.20 -5.75 2.87
N LYS A 84 14.50 -6.47 3.76
CA LYS A 84 13.75 -7.68 3.41
C LYS A 84 12.56 -7.36 2.50
N LEU A 85 11.84 -6.26 2.75
CA LEU A 85 10.75 -5.81 1.90
C LEU A 85 11.27 -5.38 0.52
N LEU A 86 12.35 -4.60 0.45
CA LEU A 86 12.96 -4.20 -0.82
C LEU A 86 13.43 -5.41 -1.64
N TYR A 87 14.05 -6.40 -0.98
CA TYR A 87 14.41 -7.66 -1.62
C TYR A 87 13.19 -8.43 -2.14
N THR A 88 12.12 -8.50 -1.35
CA THR A 88 10.85 -9.15 -1.75
C THR A 88 10.23 -8.44 -2.95
N ALA A 89 10.28 -7.10 -2.98
CA ALA A 89 9.82 -6.30 -4.11
C ALA A 89 10.66 -6.56 -5.37
N ALA A 90 11.99 -6.63 -5.24
CA ALA A 90 12.90 -6.90 -6.35
C ALA A 90 12.69 -8.28 -6.98
N ARG A 91 12.24 -9.26 -6.17
CA ARG A 91 11.88 -10.62 -6.63
C ARG A 91 10.49 -10.74 -7.23
N GLN A 92 9.69 -9.69 -7.18
CA GLN A 92 8.34 -9.75 -7.68
C GLN A 92 8.32 -9.58 -9.19
N ASN A 93 7.73 -10.55 -9.90
CA ASN A 93 7.68 -10.58 -11.36
C ASN A 93 6.63 -9.61 -11.94
N LYS A 94 5.72 -9.14 -11.09
CA LYS A 94 4.61 -8.26 -11.47
C LYS A 94 4.82 -6.88 -10.88
N GLU A 95 4.77 -5.87 -11.72
CA GLU A 95 5.07 -4.48 -11.33
C GLU A 95 4.07 -3.95 -10.29
N GLU A 96 2.81 -4.39 -10.32
CA GLU A 96 1.78 -4.02 -9.37
C GLU A 96 2.09 -4.56 -7.96
N GLY A 97 2.39 -5.85 -7.86
CA GLY A 97 2.82 -6.46 -6.59
C GLY A 97 4.10 -5.82 -6.05
N LYS A 98 5.05 -5.49 -6.92
CA LYS A 98 6.28 -4.78 -6.56
C LYS A 98 6.02 -3.40 -5.99
N ARG A 99 5.14 -2.60 -6.61
CA ARG A 99 4.75 -1.26 -6.13
C ARG A 99 4.17 -1.30 -4.72
N ILE A 100 3.30 -2.27 -4.43
CA ILE A 100 2.71 -2.43 -3.09
C ILE A 100 3.78 -2.75 -2.05
N ILE A 101 4.73 -3.64 -2.36
CA ILE A 101 5.78 -4.00 -1.39
C ILE A 101 6.74 -2.82 -1.18
N LEU A 102 7.12 -2.09 -2.23
CA LEU A 102 7.94 -0.88 -2.13
C LEU A 102 7.27 0.19 -1.27
N ALA A 103 5.97 0.35 -1.45
CA ALA A 103 5.19 1.25 -0.66
C ALA A 103 5.13 0.90 0.84
N ILE A 104 4.95 -0.39 1.16
CA ILE A 104 5.02 -0.85 2.55
C ILE A 104 6.42 -0.55 3.12
N ALA A 105 7.49 -0.77 2.34
CA ALA A 105 8.85 -0.43 2.78
C ALA A 105 9.03 1.08 3.01
N GLN A 106 8.40 1.91 2.19
CA GLN A 106 8.42 3.37 2.33
C GLN A 106 7.59 3.84 3.54
N ALA A 107 6.43 3.22 3.79
CA ALA A 107 5.64 3.45 4.98
C ALA A 107 6.45 3.13 6.24
N VAL A 108 7.11 1.97 6.27
CA VAL A 108 7.99 1.58 7.39
C VAL A 108 9.07 2.63 7.66
N LYS A 109 9.70 3.19 6.63
CA LYS A 109 10.73 4.24 6.77
C LYS A 109 10.23 5.46 7.56
N SER A 110 8.96 5.81 7.42
CA SER A 110 8.37 7.02 8.02
C SER A 110 7.85 6.79 9.45
N ILE A 111 7.89 5.57 9.96
CA ILE A 111 7.34 5.25 11.29
C ILE A 111 8.34 5.60 12.38
N GLU A 112 7.88 6.40 13.32
CA GLU A 112 8.61 6.80 14.51
C GLU A 112 7.78 6.53 15.76
N GLY A 113 8.45 6.09 16.83
CA GLY A 113 7.83 5.88 18.13
C GLY A 113 6.84 4.70 18.21
N THR A 114 6.59 4.26 19.44
CA THR A 114 5.76 3.08 19.73
C THR A 114 4.33 3.20 19.23
N GLU A 115 3.72 4.38 19.34
CA GLU A 115 2.35 4.63 18.85
C GLU A 115 2.26 4.55 17.33
N GLY A 116 3.30 4.98 16.61
CA GLY A 116 3.37 4.84 15.16
C GLY A 116 3.41 3.39 14.71
N MET A 117 4.24 2.60 15.38
CA MET A 117 4.33 1.17 15.13
C MET A 117 3.01 0.45 15.45
N LYS A 118 2.32 0.81 16.54
CA LYS A 118 0.98 0.26 16.85
C LYS A 118 -0.01 0.60 15.75
N ALA A 119 -0.08 1.86 15.33
CA ALA A 119 -0.97 2.31 14.25
C ALA A 119 -0.69 1.56 12.94
N PHE A 120 0.59 1.39 12.59
CA PHE A 120 0.98 0.65 11.39
C PHE A 120 0.62 -0.84 11.45
N LYS A 121 0.77 -1.49 12.60
CA LYS A 121 0.32 -2.87 12.79
C LYS A 121 -1.18 -3.01 12.55
N THR A 122 -1.97 -2.09 13.11
CA THR A 122 -3.43 -2.05 12.90
C THR A 122 -3.79 -1.82 11.43
N PHE A 123 -3.09 -0.91 10.76
CA PHE A 123 -3.27 -0.65 9.33
C PHE A 123 -3.00 -1.90 8.47
N MET A 124 -1.88 -2.58 8.72
CA MET A 124 -1.52 -3.80 7.99
C MET A 124 -2.54 -4.92 8.23
N GLU A 125 -3.06 -5.05 9.45
CA GLU A 125 -4.12 -6.01 9.79
C GLU A 125 -5.41 -5.72 9.04
N ALA A 126 -5.86 -4.46 9.03
CA ALA A 126 -7.02 -4.04 8.25
C ALA A 126 -6.83 -4.32 6.76
N THR A 127 -5.65 -3.98 6.20
CA THR A 127 -5.32 -4.22 4.79
C THR A 127 -5.42 -5.71 4.43
N VAL A 128 -4.90 -6.61 5.28
CA VAL A 128 -5.02 -8.06 5.09
C VAL A 128 -6.48 -8.52 5.15
N ALA A 129 -7.27 -8.00 6.10
CA ALA A 129 -8.67 -8.36 6.25
C ALA A 129 -9.51 -7.95 5.03
N TYR A 130 -9.35 -6.70 4.57
CA TYR A 130 -9.99 -6.18 3.37
C TYR A 130 -9.58 -6.95 2.11
N HIS A 131 -8.28 -7.21 1.95
CA HIS A 131 -7.80 -8.01 0.82
C HIS A 131 -8.40 -9.41 0.82
N LYS A 132 -8.49 -10.06 1.99
CA LYS A 132 -9.11 -11.40 2.10
C LYS A 132 -10.61 -11.36 1.75
N TYR A 133 -11.32 -10.31 2.14
CA TYR A 133 -12.74 -10.16 1.88
C TYR A 133 -13.06 -10.03 0.39
N TYR A 134 -12.31 -9.19 -0.33
CA TYR A 134 -12.52 -8.94 -1.77
C TYR A 134 -11.82 -9.97 -2.67
N PHE A 135 -10.72 -10.58 -2.20
CA PHE A 135 -9.96 -11.63 -2.89
C PHE A 135 -9.88 -12.89 -2.03
N PRO A 136 -11.01 -13.58 -1.81
CA PRO A 136 -10.96 -14.87 -1.17
C PRO A 136 -10.06 -15.78 -2.01
N ALA A 137 -9.15 -16.51 -1.34
CA ALA A 137 -8.43 -17.57 -2.01
C ALA A 137 -9.46 -18.53 -2.62
N ASP A 138 -9.32 -18.84 -3.91
CA ASP A 138 -10.17 -19.84 -4.54
C ASP A 138 -10.07 -21.12 -3.71
N LYS A 139 -11.21 -21.53 -3.14
CA LYS A 139 -11.32 -22.85 -2.53
C LYS A 139 -11.27 -23.83 -3.71
N GLY A 140 -10.09 -24.39 -3.94
CA GLY A 140 -9.94 -25.56 -4.80
C GLY A 140 -10.80 -26.71 -4.29
#